data_AF-A0A916CUU5-F1
#
_entry.id   AF-A0A916CUU5-F1
#
_cell.length_a   1.000
_cell.length_b   1.000
_cell.length_c   1.000
_cell.angle_alpha   90.00
_cell.angle_beta   90.00
_cell.angle_gamma   90.00
#
_symmetry.space_group_name_H-M   'P 1'
#
loop_
_entity.id
_entity.type
_entity.pdbx_description
1 polymer ?
#
loop_
_entity_poly.entity_id
_entity_poly.type
_entity_poly.pdbx_seq_one_letter_code
_entity_poly.pdbx_strand_id
1 'polypeptide(L)' 'MAATVHGKVMKVTAPTFHDEALWRKRGSRWTCISAGPVLHWMVGKPYHEVSRYIERKGWRVIWG' A
#
# COMPACT_ATOMS: atom_id res chain seq x y z
N MET A 1 -24.43 -11.12 5.10
CA MET A 1 -24.00 -9.77 4.67
C MET A 1 -22.60 -9.89 4.07
N ALA A 2 -22.49 -9.85 2.74
CA ALA A 2 -21.19 -9.82 2.09
C ALA A 2 -20.55 -8.46 2.38
N ALA A 3 -19.62 -8.41 3.34
CA ALA A 3 -18.77 -7.24 3.48
C ALA A 3 -17.97 -7.13 2.20
N THR A 4 -18.37 -6.23 1.31
CA THR A 4 -17.62 -5.88 0.11
C THR A 4 -16.21 -5.57 0.57
N VAL A 5 -15.26 -6.46 0.31
CA VAL A 5 -13.88 -6.28 0.74
C VAL A 5 -13.31 -5.24 -0.21
N HIS A 6 -13.43 -3.96 0.13
CA HIS A 6 -12.87 -2.86 -0.66
C HIS A 6 -11.35 -2.93 -0.57
N GLY A 7 -10.77 -3.72 -1.47
CA GLY A 7 -9.34 -3.78 -1.72
C GLY A 7 -8.94 -2.70 -2.73
N LYS A 8 -7.80 -2.05 -2.53
CA LYS A 8 -7.19 -1.15 -3.52
C LYS A 8 -5.75 -1.56 -3.75
N VAL A 9 -5.31 -1.48 -5.01
CA VAL A 9 -3.91 -1.71 -5.36
C VAL A 9 -3.19 -0.37 -5.36
N MET A 10 -2.09 -0.32 -4.64
CA MET A 10 -1.15 0.79 -4.63
C MET A 10 0.06 0.37 -5.44
N LYS A 11 0.35 1.08 -6.52
CA LYS A 11 1.57 0.89 -7.31
C LYS A 11 2.58 1.95 -6.90
N VAL A 12 3.79 1.52 -6.56
CA VAL A 12 4.89 2.39 -6.17
C VAL A 12 5.98 2.30 -7.22
N THR A 13 6.33 3.46 -7.78
CA THR A 13 7.44 3.58 -8.73
C THR A 13 8.55 4.40 -8.08
N ALA A 14 9.70 3.76 -7.87
CA ALA A 14 10.94 4.37 -7.46
C ALA A 14 11.95 4.33 -8.63
N PRO A 15 13.08 5.05 -8.56
CA PRO A 15 14.07 5.03 -9.63
C PRO A 15 14.64 3.65 -9.97
N THR A 16 14.70 2.75 -8.97
CA THR A 16 15.33 1.43 -9.09
C THR A 16 14.36 0.26 -9.06
N PHE A 17 13.07 0.51 -8.82
CA PHE A 17 12.07 -0.56 -8.75
C PHE A 17 10.66 -0.05 -9.06
N HIS A 18 9.82 -0.98 -9.52
CA HIS A 18 8.37 -0.82 -9.58
C HIS A 18 7.76 -2.01 -8.85
N ASP A 19 6.92 -1.74 -7.86
CA ASP A 19 6.32 -2.79 -7.05
C ASP A 19 4.91 -2.38 -6.62
N GLU A 20 4.09 -3.38 -6.29
CA GLU A 20 2.68 -3.21 -5.98
C GLU A 20 2.35 -3.71 -4.57
N ALA A 21 1.37 -3.06 -3.95
CA ALA A 21 0.86 -3.43 -2.64
C ALA A 21 -0.67 -3.43 -2.66
N LEU A 22 -1.26 -4.50 -2.11
CA LEU A 22 -2.69 -4.64 -1.92
C LEU A 22 -3.09 -4.14 -0.54
N TRP A 23 -4.00 -3.18 -0.53
CA TRP A 23 -4.53 -2.57 0.67
C TRP A 23 -5.97 -2.99 0.89
N ARG A 24 -6.32 -3.32 2.12
CA ARG A 24 -7.70 -3.63 2.50
C ARG A 24 -8.22 -2.56 3.45
N LYS A 25 -9.42 -2.06 3.17
CA LYS A 25 -10.14 -1.19 4.10
C LYS A 25 -10.84 -2.05 5.16
N ARG A 26 -10.56 -1.78 6.44
CA ARG A 26 -11.28 -2.31 7.60
C ARG A 26 -11.83 -1.13 8.40
N GLY A 27 -13.14 -0.90 8.32
CA GLY A 27 -13.77 0.30 8.89
C GLY A 27 -13.23 1.57 8.22
N SER A 28 -12.65 2.47 9.02
CA SER A 28 -12.01 3.71 8.54
C SER A 28 -10.52 3.54 8.19
N ARG A 29 -9.92 2.38 8.44
CA ARG A 29 -8.47 2.18 8.32
C ARG A 29 -8.10 1.37 7.08
N TRP A 30 -7.03 1.79 6.42
CA TRP A 30 -6.39 1.02 5.35
C TRP A 30 -5.17 0.30 5.90
N THR A 31 -5.10 -1.01 5.67
CA THR A 31 -3.99 -1.87 6.09
C THR A 31 -3.49 -2.64 4.88
N CYS A 32 -2.17 -2.68 4.71
CA CYS A 32 -1.54 -3.47 3.66
C CYS A 32 -1.69 -4.96 3.99
N ILE A 33 -2.25 -5.74 3.08
CA ILE A 33 -2.48 -7.18 3.26
C ILE A 33 -1.53 -8.05 2.44
N SER A 34 -0.98 -7.51 1.36
CA SER A 34 0.02 -8.15 0.53
C SER A 34 0.84 -7.08 -0.17
N ALA A 35 2.10 -7.35 -0.43
CA ALA A 35 2.98 -6.46 -1.18
C ALA A 35 4.07 -7.30 -1.83
N GLY A 36 4.64 -6.81 -2.94
CA GLY A 36 5.77 -7.49 -3.54
C GLY A 36 7.05 -7.39 -2.70
N PRO A 37 8.13 -8.04 -3.15
CA PRO A 37 9.32 -8.28 -2.33
C PRO A 37 9.98 -7.01 -1.79
N VAL A 38 9.98 -5.93 -2.58
CA VAL A 38 10.61 -4.66 -2.18
C VAL A 38 9.75 -3.92 -1.17
N LEU A 39 8.42 -4.06 -1.27
CA LEU A 39 7.45 -3.42 -0.38
C LEU A 39 6.95 -4.32 0.75
N HIS A 40 7.52 -5.52 0.92
CA HIS A 40 7.05 -6.50 1.91
C HIS A 40 7.02 -5.94 3.34
N TRP A 41 7.92 -5.01 3.65
CA TRP A 41 7.96 -4.31 4.95
C TRP A 41 6.67 -3.53 5.28
N MET A 42 5.82 -3.26 4.29
CA MET A 42 4.53 -2.59 4.48
C MET A 42 3.44 -3.54 4.99
N VAL A 43 3.58 -4.86 4.81
CA VAL A 43 2.54 -5.84 5.17
C VAL A 43 2.19 -5.70 6.65
N GLY A 44 0.90 -5.57 6.95
CA GLY A 44 0.38 -5.36 8.31
C GLY A 44 0.45 -3.91 8.80
N LYS A 45 1.14 -3.00 8.12
CA LYS A 45 1.24 -1.59 8.51
C LYS A 45 0.03 -0.77 8.06
N PRO A 46 -0.31 0.28 8.83
CA PRO A 46 -1.36 1.21 8.44
C PRO A 46 -0.87 2.20 7.38
N TYR A 47 -1.80 2.69 6.55
CA TYR A 47 -1.48 3.57 5.42
C TYR A 47 -0.72 4.85 5.81
N HIS A 48 -1.05 5.47 6.95
CA HIS A 48 -0.44 6.72 7.38
C HIS A 48 1.06 6.58 7.71
N GLU A 49 1.52 5.41 8.17
CA GLU A 49 2.95 5.16 8.40
C GLU A 49 3.69 4.99 7.08
N VAL A 50 3.08 4.25 6.15
CA VAL A 50 3.67 3.92 4.85
C VAL A 50 3.74 5.14 3.94
N SER A 51 2.66 5.93 3.85
CA SER A 51 2.61 7.17 3.05
C SER A 51 3.71 8.15 3.45
N ARG A 52 3.88 8.42 4.76
CA ARG A 52 4.98 9.27 5.26
C ARG A 52 6.36 8.75 4.88
N TYR A 53 6.56 7.44 4.79
CA TYR A 53 7.83 6.89 4.35
C TYR A 53 8.04 7.07 2.85
N ILE A 54 7.03 6.75 2.04
CA ILE A 54 7.06 6.92 0.58
C ILE A 54 7.30 8.38 0.21
N GLU A 55 6.58 9.33 0.83
CA GLU A 55 6.75 10.76 0.63
C GLU A 55 8.18 11.21 0.96
N ARG A 56 8.74 10.79 2.10
CA ARG A 56 10.13 11.09 2.48
C ARG A 56 11.15 10.53 1.49
N LYS A 57 10.83 9.43 0.81
CA LYS A 57 11.68 8.83 -0.23
C LYS A 57 11.44 9.42 -1.62
N GLY A 58 10.42 10.26 -1.79
CA GLY A 58 10.05 10.84 -3.08
C GLY A 58 9.57 9.81 -4.09
N TRP A 59 9.05 8.66 -3.65
CA TRP A 59 8.55 7.65 -4.58
C TRP A 59 7.17 8.02 -5.10
N ARG A 60 6.92 7.73 -6.38
CA ARG A 60 5.64 8.01 -7.01
C ARG A 60 4.64 6.92 -6.68
N VAL A 61 3.42 7.30 -6.31
CA VAL A 61 2.35 6.36 -5.96
C VAL A 61 1.17 6.56 -6.90
N ILE A 62 0.60 5.47 -7.40
CA ILE A 62 -0.62 5.44 -8.20
C ILE A 62 -1.59 4.45 -7.55
N TRP A 63 -2.86 4.82 -7.48
CA TRP A 63 -3.92 3.96 -6.95
C TRP A 63 -4.77 3.41 -8.08
N GLY A 64 -4.97 2.09 -8.08
CA GLY A 64 -5.92 1.37 -8.93
C GLY A 64 -7.22 1.04 -8.22
#